data_AF-A0A6C0H1U7-F1
#
_entry.id   AF-A0A6C0H1U7-F1
#
_cell.length_a   1.000
_cell.length_b   1.000
_cell.length_c   1.000
_cell.angle_alpha   90.00
_cell.angle_beta   90.00
_cell.angle_gamma   90.00
#
_symmetry.space_group_name_H-M   'P 1'
#
loop_
_entity.id
_entity.type
_entity.pdbx_description
1 polymer ?
#
loop_
_entity_poly.entity_id
_entity_poly.type
_entity_poly.pdbx_seq_one_letter_code
_entity_poly.pdbx_strand_id
1 'polypeptide(L)'
;MSSQIFRKPVPKETLFELLDKICLKTEKYYLIDKNAYRKLLFYNLYSEFCDTLKDYYHLGKRVYIERKSTYNSFITIVRQICKCCNVMYASQIKYNESKYNIDYFVYF
;
A
#
# COMPACT_ATOMS: atom_id res chain seq x y z
N MET A 1 -10.63 -17.24 -3.83
CA MET A 1 -10.32 -17.51 -2.41
C MET A 1 -10.79 -16.32 -1.60
N SER A 2 -11.66 -16.55 -0.61
CA SER A 2 -12.29 -15.50 0.21
C SER A 2 -11.25 -14.54 0.80
N SER A 3 -11.45 -13.24 0.60
CA SER A 3 -10.62 -12.19 1.18
C SER A 3 -10.85 -12.14 2.69
N GLN A 4 -10.24 -13.06 3.46
CA GLN A 4 -10.36 -13.18 4.92
C GLN A 4 -9.96 -11.91 5.72
N ILE A 5 -9.52 -10.86 5.00
CA ILE A 5 -9.01 -9.61 5.53
C ILE A 5 -10.08 -8.50 5.42
N PHE A 6 -10.79 -8.47 4.29
CA PHE A 6 -11.78 -7.43 3.99
C PHE A 6 -13.19 -8.00 4.06
N ARG A 7 -14.03 -7.33 4.87
CA ARG A 7 -15.47 -7.56 5.00
C ARG A 7 -16.24 -7.08 3.77
N LYS A 8 -15.78 -6.00 3.14
CA LYS A 8 -16.37 -5.38 1.96
C LYS A 8 -15.32 -5.27 0.86
N PRO A 9 -15.70 -5.35 -0.43
CA PRO A 9 -14.75 -5.10 -1.52
C PRO A 9 -14.20 -3.68 -1.42
N VAL A 10 -12.88 -3.54 -1.42
CA VAL A 10 -12.20 -2.24 -1.47
C VAL A 10 -12.17 -1.77 -2.92
N PRO A 11 -12.59 -0.54 -3.25
CA PRO A 11 -12.40 0.02 -4.57
C PRO A 11 -10.91 0.14 -4.91
N LYS A 12 -10.51 -0.32 -6.09
CA LYS A 12 -9.10 -0.21 -6.56
C LYS A 12 -8.69 1.26 -6.73
N GLU A 13 -9.66 2.12 -7.01
CA GLU A 13 -9.53 3.57 -7.18
C GLU A 13 -8.96 4.20 -5.89
N THR A 14 -9.39 3.75 -4.72
CA THR A 14 -8.87 4.23 -3.42
C THR A 14 -7.37 4.02 -3.29
N LEU A 15 -6.84 2.91 -3.82
CA LEU A 15 -5.40 2.67 -3.85
C LEU A 15 -4.71 3.56 -4.89
N PHE A 16 -5.24 3.64 -6.11
CA PHE A 16 -4.60 4.41 -7.18
C PHE A 16 -4.58 5.92 -6.91
N GLU A 17 -5.64 6.48 -6.33
CA GLU A 17 -5.68 7.88 -5.89
C GLU A 17 -4.59 8.21 -4.87
N LEU A 18 -4.30 7.27 -3.95
CA LEU A 18 -3.19 7.43 -3.02
C LEU A 18 -1.84 7.35 -3.74
N LEU A 19 -1.67 6.35 -4.61
CA LEU A 19 -0.42 6.12 -5.34
C LEU A 19 -0.10 7.28 -6.29
N ASP A 20 -1.09 7.89 -6.94
CA ASP A 20 -0.91 9.08 -7.78
C ASP A 20 -0.32 10.27 -7.00
N LYS A 21 -0.61 10.40 -5.69
CA LYS A 21 -0.10 11.48 -4.84
C LYS A 21 1.33 11.26 -4.35
N ILE A 22 1.72 10.00 -4.09
CA ILE A 22 2.97 9.70 -3.38
C ILE A 22 4.03 9.00 -4.24
N CYS A 23 3.63 8.24 -5.25
CA CYS A 23 4.51 7.39 -6.05
C CYS A 23 4.97 8.07 -7.33
N LEU A 24 6.08 7.58 -7.87
CA LEU A 24 6.44 7.85 -9.26
C LEU A 24 5.61 6.93 -10.15
N LYS A 25 4.75 7.55 -10.97
CA LYS A 25 3.93 6.86 -11.97
C LYS A 25 4.72 6.76 -13.27
N THR A 26 4.82 5.55 -13.78
CA THR A 26 5.30 5.27 -15.14
C THR A 26 4.12 4.95 -16.04
N GLU A 27 4.36 4.62 -17.30
CA GLU A 27 3.29 4.21 -18.23
C GLU A 27 2.62 2.88 -17.84
N LYS A 28 3.25 2.05 -17.00
CA LYS A 28 2.80 0.68 -16.70
C LYS A 28 2.58 0.38 -15.22
N TYR A 29 3.25 1.12 -14.34
CA TYR A 29 3.23 0.84 -12.91
C TYR A 29 3.52 2.07 -12.05
N TYR A 30 3.14 1.97 -10.78
CA TYR A 30 3.55 2.83 -9.69
C TYR A 30 4.76 2.23 -8.97
N LEU A 31 5.80 3.04 -8.79
CA LEU A 31 6.96 2.66 -7.97
C LEU A 31 6.71 3.06 -6.50
N ILE A 32 6.67 2.07 -5.62
CA ILE A 32 6.63 2.26 -4.18
C ILE A 32 8.01 1.94 -3.61
N ASP A 33 8.71 2.99 -3.18
CA ASP A 33 9.98 2.92 -2.49
C ASP A 33 9.90 3.59 -1.11
N LYS A 34 11.03 3.66 -0.40
CA LYS A 34 11.09 4.38 0.88
C LYS A 34 10.78 5.88 0.74
N ASN A 35 11.00 6.48 -0.42
CA ASN A 35 10.72 7.89 -0.65
C ASN A 35 9.22 8.15 -0.79
N ALA A 36 8.48 7.28 -1.48
CA ALA A 36 7.03 7.32 -1.54
C ALA A 36 6.41 7.24 -0.14
N TYR A 37 6.94 6.35 0.72
CA TYR A 37 6.49 6.27 2.11
C TYR A 37 6.82 7.51 2.94
N ARG A 38 8.00 8.12 2.74
CA ARG A 38 8.34 9.40 3.38
C ARG A 38 7.39 10.52 2.94
N LYS A 39 7.04 10.59 1.65
CA LYS A 39 6.03 11.54 1.13
C LYS A 39 4.66 11.31 1.76
N LEU A 40 4.23 10.07 1.87
CA LEU A 40 2.97 9.69 2.52
C LEU A 40 2.88 10.23 3.96
N LEU A 41 3.96 10.10 4.73
CA LEU A 41 4.03 10.64 6.09
C LEU A 41 4.10 12.16 6.10
N PHE A 42 4.88 12.77 5.19
CA PHE A 42 5.01 14.22 5.09
C PHE A 42 3.67 14.90 4.79
N TYR A 43 2.85 14.32 3.92
CA TYR A 43 1.51 14.83 3.61
C TYR A 43 0.43 14.37 4.59
N ASN A 44 0.77 13.62 5.65
CA ASN A 44 -0.18 13.04 6.62
C ASN A 44 -1.30 12.18 5.98
N LEU A 45 -1.07 11.67 4.77
CA LEU A 45 -2.07 10.88 4.02
C LEU A 45 -2.25 9.47 4.60
N TYR A 46 -1.31 8.98 5.43
CA TYR A 46 -1.41 7.64 6.01
C TYR A 46 -2.63 7.49 6.91
N SER A 47 -2.89 8.45 7.81
CA SER A 47 -4.03 8.38 8.73
C SER A 47 -5.35 8.44 7.97
N GLU A 48 -5.48 9.37 7.02
CA GLU A 48 -6.67 9.51 6.17
C GLU A 48 -6.94 8.22 5.39
N PHE A 49 -5.90 7.64 4.80
CA PHE A 49 -6.00 6.37 4.08
C PHE A 49 -6.40 5.21 5.00
N CYS A 50 -5.83 5.12 6.20
CA CYS A 50 -6.21 4.09 7.16
C CYS A 50 -7.66 4.25 7.64
N ASP A 51 -8.13 5.48 7.86
CA ASP A 51 -9.48 5.76 8.29
C ASP A 51 -10.51 5.38 7.22
N THR A 52 -10.26 5.71 5.95
CA THR A 52 -11.12 5.26 4.85
C THR A 52 -11.17 3.73 4.73
N LEU A 53 -10.08 3.04 5.03
CA LEU A 53 -10.03 1.58 4.99
C LEU A 53 -10.74 0.88 6.16
N LYS A 54 -10.96 1.53 7.31
CA LYS A 54 -11.55 0.91 8.51
C LYS A 54 -12.90 0.22 8.26
N ASP A 55 -13.70 0.76 7.35
CA ASP A 55 -15.03 0.25 7.02
C ASP A 55 -15.00 -1.01 6.14
N TYR A 56 -13.88 -1.25 5.47
CA TYR A 56 -13.68 -2.41 4.61
C TYR A 56 -13.04 -3.58 5.36
N TYR A 57 -12.22 -3.33 6.38
CA TYR A 57 -11.59 -4.40 7.18
C TYR A 57 -12.60 -5.11 8.09
N HIS A 58 -12.39 -6.41 8.32
CA HIS A 58 -12.99 -7.10 9.46
C HIS A 58 -12.44 -6.52 10.78
N LEU A 59 -13.26 -6.46 11.83
CA LEU A 59 -12.88 -5.92 13.15
C LEU A 59 -11.56 -6.52 13.68
N GLY A 60 -11.44 -7.85 13.68
CA GLY A 60 -10.22 -8.53 14.14
C GLY A 60 -8.99 -8.34 13.23
N LYS A 61 -9.14 -7.68 12.08
CA LYS A 61 -8.06 -7.40 11.12
C LYS A 61 -7.71 -5.91 11.05
N ARG A 62 -8.43 -5.02 11.76
CA ARG A 62 -8.10 -3.59 11.86
C ARG A 62 -6.73 -3.31 12.49
N VAL A 63 -6.18 -4.30 13.19
CA VAL A 63 -4.81 -4.30 13.71
C VAL A 63 -3.76 -3.94 12.65
N TYR A 64 -3.98 -4.22 11.37
CA TYR A 64 -3.04 -3.82 10.30
C TYR A 64 -2.98 -2.30 10.06
N ILE A 65 -4.08 -1.59 10.30
CA ILE A 65 -4.22 -0.14 10.07
C ILE A 65 -4.12 0.69 11.36
N GLU A 66 -4.40 0.09 12.53
CA GLU A 66 -4.35 0.77 13.83
C GLU A 66 -2.94 0.79 14.47
N ARG A 67 -2.04 -0.10 14.03
CA ARG A 67 -0.66 -0.15 14.55
C ARG A 67 0.20 1.01 14.01
N LYS A 68 1.32 1.25 14.69
CA LYS A 68 2.33 2.25 14.29
C LYS A 68 2.72 2.08 12.82
N SER A 69 2.65 3.20 12.09
CA SER A 69 3.01 3.24 10.68
C SER A 69 4.50 2.94 10.49
N THR A 70 4.76 1.88 9.72
CA THR A 70 6.09 1.53 9.23
C THR A 70 6.00 1.29 7.73
N TYR A 71 7.14 1.38 7.03
CA TYR A 71 7.18 1.03 5.61
C TYR A 71 6.60 -0.37 5.36
N ASN A 72 6.94 -1.34 6.23
CA ASN A 72 6.47 -2.72 6.09
C ASN A 72 4.97 -2.86 6.35
N SER A 73 4.40 -2.10 7.29
CA SER A 73 2.95 -2.12 7.52
C SER A 73 2.20 -1.51 6.34
N PHE A 74 2.69 -0.38 5.81
CA PHE A 74 2.14 0.25 4.62
C PHE A 74 2.15 -0.68 3.40
N ILE A 75 3.29 -1.28 3.09
CA ILE A 75 3.43 -2.27 2.02
C ILE A 75 2.50 -3.47 2.22
N THR A 76 2.29 -3.90 3.46
CA THR A 76 1.37 -5.00 3.76
C THR A 76 -0.07 -4.62 3.43
N ILE A 77 -0.51 -3.42 3.80
CA ILE A 77 -1.85 -2.91 3.43
C ILE A 77 -1.99 -2.85 1.91
N VAL A 78 -1.01 -2.28 1.20
CA VAL A 78 -1.03 -2.18 -0.27
C VAL A 78 -1.17 -3.57 -0.91
N ARG A 79 -0.33 -4.55 -0.52
CA ARG A 79 -0.40 -5.91 -1.06
C ARG A 79 -1.74 -6.60 -0.75
N GLN A 80 -2.32 -6.34 0.43
CA GLN A 80 -3.64 -6.86 0.77
C GLN A 80 -4.70 -6.31 -0.17
N ILE A 81 -4.71 -5.00 -0.44
CA ILE A 81 -5.64 -4.36 -1.36
C ILE A 81 -5.43 -4.87 -2.79
N CYS A 82 -4.17 -4.96 -3.26
CA CYS A 82 -3.88 -5.50 -4.59
C CYS A 82 -4.41 -6.93 -4.74
N LYS A 83 -4.22 -7.80 -3.73
CA LYS A 83 -4.75 -9.16 -3.73
C LYS A 83 -6.29 -9.17 -3.73
N CYS A 84 -6.93 -8.25 -3.01
CA CYS A 84 -8.39 -8.13 -2.97
C CYS A 84 -8.96 -7.67 -4.31
N CYS A 85 -8.29 -6.73 -4.98
CA CYS A 85 -8.72 -6.13 -6.23
C CYS A 85 -8.21 -6.86 -7.48
N ASN A 86 -7.48 -7.97 -7.31
CA ASN A 86 -6.79 -8.68 -8.38
C ASN A 86 -5.83 -7.80 -9.21
N VAL A 87 -5.15 -6.87 -8.53
CA VAL A 87 -4.13 -5.99 -9.13
C VAL A 87 -2.77 -6.66 -9.04
N MET A 88 -2.06 -6.72 -10.17
CA MET A 88 -0.73 -7.31 -10.23
C MET A 88 0.28 -6.40 -9.52
N TYR A 89 1.18 -7.00 -8.75
CA TYR A 89 2.32 -6.30 -8.16
C TYR A 89 3.56 -7.18 -8.18
N ALA A 90 4.73 -6.55 -8.26
CA ALA A 90 6.04 -7.20 -8.18
C ALA A 90 6.90 -6.49 -7.13
N SER A 91 8.00 -7.14 -6.72
CA SER A 91 8.98 -6.55 -5.82
C SER A 91 10.39 -6.83 -6.32
N GLN A 92 11.29 -5.88 -6.15
CA GLN A 92 12.70 -6.02 -6.48
C GLN A 92 13.56 -5.60 -5.29
N ILE A 93 14.57 -6.40 -4.98
CA ILE A 93 15.59 -6.03 -3.99
C ILE A 93 16.62 -5.16 -4.70
N LYS A 94 16.81 -3.95 -4.20
CA LYS A 94 17.85 -3.03 -4.64
C LYS A 94 18.94 -2.94 -3.59
N TYR A 95 20.18 -3.07 -4.02
CA TYR A 95 21.35 -2.84 -3.18
C TYR A 95 21.91 -1.45 -3.48
N ASN A 96 22.15 -0.68 -2.42
CA ASN A 96 22.84 0.59 -2.50
C ASN A 96 23.81 0.68 -1.32
N GLU A 97 25.11 0.82 -1.59
CA GLU A 97 26.16 0.93 -0.56
C GLU A 97 26.03 -0.14 0.55
N SER A 98 25.94 -1.42 0.16
CA SER A 98 25.78 -2.55 1.08
C SER A 98 24.50 -2.56 1.93
N LYS A 99 23.58 -1.61 1.72
CA LYS A 99 22.22 -1.61 2.30
C LYS A 99 21.24 -2.10 1.24
N TYR A 100 20.30 -2.95 1.64
CA TYR A 100 19.23 -3.39 0.75
C TYR A 100 17.93 -2.65 1.05
N ASN A 101 17.20 -2.34 -0.02
CA ASN A 101 15.83 -1.82 0.01
C ASN A 101 14.96 -2.72 -0.88
N ILE A 102 13.68 -2.84 -0.56
CA ILE A 102 12.72 -3.56 -1.40
C ILE A 102 11.82 -2.51 -2.05
N ASP A 103 11.93 -2.39 -3.36
CA ASP A 103 11.07 -1.58 -4.20
C ASP A 103 9.88 -2.44 -4.63
N TYR A 104 8.68 -1.86 -4.63
CA TYR A 104 7.45 -2.53 -5.09
C TYR A 104 6.90 -1.83 -6.32
N PHE A 105 6.39 -2.62 -7.25
CA PHE A 105 5.79 -2.16 -8.50
C PHE A 105 4.33 -2.58 -8.52
N VAL A 106 3.41 -1.63 -8.55
CA VAL A 106 1.96 -1.89 -8.64
C VAL A 106 1.50 -1.53 -10.05
N TYR A 107 1.00 -2.50 -10.80
CA TYR A 107 0.58 -2.32 -12.20
C TYR A 107 -0.86 -1.82 -12.26
N PHE A 108 -1.21 -1.05 -13.30
CA PHE A 108 -2.55 -0.49 -13.52
C PHE A 108 -3.03 -0.70 -14.96
#